data_AF-A0A2R3Q9P9-F1
#
_entry.id   AF-A0A2R3Q9P9-F1
#
_cell.length_a   1.000
_cell.length_b   1.000
_cell.length_c   1.000
_cell.angle_alpha   90.00
_cell.angle_beta   90.00
_cell.angle_gamma   90.00
#
_symmetry.space_group_name_H-M   'P 1'
#
loop_
_entity.id
_entity.type
_entity.pdbx_description
1 polymer ?
#
loop_
_entity_poly.entity_id
_entity_poly.type
_entity_poly.pdbx_seq_one_letter_code
_entity_poly.pdbx_strand_id
1 'polypeptide(L)'
;MNTNLPCAWWHQPAPETLAPLEAVRVTAEHLERGEAVPAAAAHLVAEALGRYLRGEVPDITTALGLRSEPGKPSALTADRTARRDQHLRAALARMQGPMTARAEQLVGLLHDSHGDSQDAGLQSILEQLQREHGDKLPRSSRHLLRIAASR
;
A
#
# COMPACT_ATOMS: atom_id res chain seq x y z
N MET A 1 20.27 -1.03 -43.49
CA MET A 1 19.15 -1.51 -42.65
C MET A 1 19.13 -0.66 -41.39
N ASN A 2 18.24 0.33 -41.33
CA ASN A 2 18.09 1.23 -40.17
C ASN A 2 16.98 0.68 -39.28
N THR A 3 17.34 -0.05 -38.23
CA THR A 3 16.43 -0.39 -37.14
C THR A 3 16.28 0.82 -36.24
N ASN A 4 15.28 1.65 -36.53
CA ASN A 4 14.75 2.61 -35.58
C ASN A 4 14.27 1.85 -34.34
N LEU A 5 15.13 1.74 -33.32
CA LEU A 5 14.70 1.43 -31.98
C LEU A 5 13.76 2.56 -31.53
N PRO A 6 12.50 2.31 -31.17
CA PRO A 6 11.65 3.35 -30.61
C PRO A 6 12.21 3.75 -29.23
N CYS A 7 13.05 4.79 -29.20
CA CYS A 7 13.56 5.48 -28.01
C CYS A 7 12.45 6.25 -27.25
N ALA A 8 11.31 5.62 -26.97
CA ALA A 8 10.14 6.33 -26.43
C ALA A 8 9.45 5.60 -25.26
N TRP A 9 10.18 4.77 -24.51
CA TRP A 9 9.63 4.15 -23.30
C TRP A 9 9.37 5.16 -22.16
N TRP A 10 9.97 6.37 -22.21
CA TRP A 10 9.81 7.42 -21.21
C TRP A 10 8.78 8.51 -21.55
N HIS A 11 8.17 8.49 -22.75
CA HIS A 11 7.28 9.55 -23.26
C HIS A 11 5.77 9.23 -23.19
N GLN A 12 5.37 8.14 -22.55
CA GLN A 12 3.94 7.85 -22.39
C GLN A 12 3.33 8.65 -21.22
N PRO A 13 2.16 9.28 -21.41
CA PRO A 13 1.46 9.98 -20.34
C PRO A 13 1.08 8.99 -19.24
N ALA A 14 1.30 9.39 -17.97
CA ALA A 14 1.11 8.54 -16.80
C ALA A 14 -0.32 7.96 -16.74
N PRO A 15 -0.50 6.63 -16.85
CA PRO A 15 -1.73 5.97 -16.44
C PRO A 15 -1.88 6.03 -14.91
N GLU A 16 -3.13 5.90 -14.46
CA GLU A 16 -3.65 5.82 -13.09
C GLU A 16 -2.63 5.67 -11.95
N THR A 17 -2.82 6.50 -10.90
CA THR A 17 -1.98 6.66 -9.70
C THR A 17 -1.36 5.36 -9.17
N LEU A 18 -0.22 4.98 -9.74
CA LEU A 18 0.60 3.88 -9.25
C LEU A 18 1.36 4.38 -8.02
N ALA A 19 1.23 3.69 -6.89
CA ALA A 19 1.94 4.08 -5.68
C ALA A 19 3.47 4.02 -5.91
N PRO A 20 4.28 4.95 -5.38
CA PRO A 20 5.72 4.99 -5.66
C PRO A 20 6.47 3.69 -5.34
N LEU A 21 6.12 3.01 -4.24
CA LEU A 21 6.72 1.70 -3.92
C LEU A 21 6.31 0.63 -4.94
N GLU A 22 5.07 0.67 -5.39
CA GLU A 22 4.57 -0.27 -6.39
C GLU A 22 5.25 -0.05 -7.74
N ALA A 23 5.48 1.20 -8.13
CA ALA A 23 6.29 1.53 -9.31
C ALA A 23 7.70 0.94 -9.22
N VAL A 24 8.37 1.03 -8.07
CA VAL A 24 9.70 0.44 -7.85
C VAL A 24 9.63 -1.09 -7.95
N ARG A 25 8.65 -1.72 -7.30
CA ARG A 25 8.47 -3.18 -7.33
C ARG A 25 8.23 -3.68 -8.76
N VAL A 26 7.25 -3.10 -9.45
CA VAL A 26 6.90 -3.45 -10.84
C VAL A 26 8.10 -3.28 -11.76
N THR A 27 8.85 -2.18 -11.61
CA THR A 27 10.06 -1.92 -12.38
C THR A 27 11.12 -3.00 -12.13
N ALA A 28 11.42 -3.31 -10.87
CA ALA A 28 12.39 -4.34 -10.52
C ALA A 28 12.00 -5.71 -11.08
N GLU A 29 10.75 -6.12 -10.88
CA GLU A 29 10.23 -7.40 -11.36
C GLU A 29 10.32 -7.56 -12.90
N HIS A 30 9.99 -6.52 -13.67
CA HIS A 30 10.07 -6.57 -15.12
C HIS A 30 11.52 -6.57 -15.60
N LEU A 31 12.40 -5.78 -14.98
CA LEU A 31 13.82 -5.77 -15.31
C LEU A 31 14.49 -7.12 -15.02
N GLU A 32 14.14 -7.78 -13.92
CA GLU A 32 14.61 -9.13 -13.57
C GLU A 32 14.17 -10.18 -14.59
N ARG A 33 12.95 -10.05 -15.12
CA ARG A 33 12.41 -10.93 -16.17
C ARG A 33 12.92 -10.58 -17.57
N GLY A 34 13.66 -9.48 -17.74
CA GLY A 34 14.09 -8.97 -19.04
C GLY A 34 12.94 -8.45 -19.90
N GLU A 35 11.83 -8.05 -19.27
CA GLU A 35 10.61 -7.58 -19.91
C GLU A 35 10.56 -6.04 -19.97
N ALA A 36 9.71 -5.51 -20.84
CA ALA A 36 9.47 -4.07 -20.90
C ALA A 36 8.71 -3.60 -19.66
N VAL A 37 9.27 -2.61 -18.95
CA VAL A 37 8.63 -2.01 -17.77
C VAL A 37 7.37 -1.23 -18.20
N PRO A 38 6.23 -1.37 -17.50
CA PRO A 38 5.04 -0.57 -17.74
C PRO A 38 5.34 0.94 -17.64
N ALA A 39 4.81 1.73 -18.58
CA ALA A 39 5.14 3.14 -18.68
C ALA A 39 4.86 3.97 -17.41
N ALA A 40 3.79 3.66 -16.67
CA ALA A 40 3.47 4.31 -15.40
C ALA A 40 4.64 4.18 -14.40
N ALA A 41 5.13 2.95 -14.24
CA ALA A 41 6.21 2.61 -13.33
C ALA A 41 7.54 3.20 -13.81
N ALA A 42 7.81 3.07 -15.11
CA ALA A 42 9.01 3.61 -15.74
C ALA A 42 9.11 5.13 -15.60
N HIS A 43 8.00 5.85 -15.83
CA HIS A 43 7.97 7.31 -15.71
C HIS A 43 8.28 7.77 -14.29
N LEU A 44 7.60 7.19 -13.29
CA LEU A 44 7.78 7.56 -11.89
C LEU A 44 9.22 7.30 -11.42
N VAL A 45 9.77 6.12 -11.73
CA VAL A 45 11.14 5.77 -11.34
C VAL A 45 12.17 6.63 -12.08
N ALA A 46 11.99 6.88 -13.38
CA ALA A 46 12.89 7.73 -14.17
C ALA A 46 12.87 9.19 -13.69
N GLU A 47 11.70 9.74 -13.37
CA GLU A 47 11.58 11.09 -12.82
C GLU A 47 12.29 11.19 -11.48
N ALA A 48 12.04 10.26 -10.56
CA ALA A 48 12.70 10.23 -9.25
C ALA A 48 14.23 10.10 -9.38
N LEU A 49 14.70 9.21 -10.26
CA LEU A 49 16.12 9.05 -10.53
C LEU A 49 16.73 10.34 -11.13
N GLY A 50 16.04 10.99 -12.06
CA GLY A 50 16.46 12.25 -12.65
C GLY A 50 16.61 13.37 -11.62
N ARG A 51 15.62 13.52 -10.71
CA ARG A 51 15.68 14.49 -9.61
C ARG A 51 16.86 14.25 -8.67
N TYR A 52 17.11 12.98 -8.33
CA TYR A 52 18.25 12.60 -7.50
C TYR A 52 19.59 12.89 -8.19
N LEU A 53 19.74 12.50 -9.46
CA LEU A 53 20.98 12.72 -10.23
C LEU A 53 21.26 14.21 -10.50
N ARG A 54 20.23 15.05 -10.58
CA ARG A 54 20.38 16.52 -10.66
C ARG A 54 20.70 17.18 -9.31
N GLY A 55 20.71 16.42 -8.21
CA GLY A 55 20.97 16.94 -6.87
C GLY A 55 19.83 17.78 -6.27
N GLU A 56 18.62 17.69 -6.84
CA GLU A 56 17.45 18.45 -6.36
C GLU A 56 16.92 17.93 -5.01
N VAL A 57 17.25 16.67 -4.69
CA VAL A 57 16.86 15.98 -3.45
C VAL A 57 18.04 15.20 -2.89
N PRO A 58 18.14 15.05 -1.55
CA PRO A 58 19.33 14.51 -0.90
C PRO A 58 19.54 13.01 -1.13
N ASP A 59 18.47 12.26 -1.37
CA ASP A 59 18.53 10.83 -1.65
C ASP A 59 17.38 10.36 -2.56
N ILE A 60 17.55 9.18 -3.16
CA ILE A 60 16.58 8.57 -4.06
C ILE A 60 15.26 8.23 -3.36
N THR A 61 15.27 7.94 -2.05
CA THR A 61 14.06 7.62 -1.29
C THR A 61 13.17 8.85 -1.09
N THR A 62 13.78 10.02 -1.00
CA THR A 62 13.11 11.32 -0.99
C THR A 62 12.54 11.64 -2.37
N ALA A 63 13.31 11.35 -3.44
CA ALA A 63 12.86 11.51 -4.82
C ALA A 63 11.61 10.67 -5.14
N LEU A 64 11.57 9.43 -4.61
CA LEU A 64 10.45 8.50 -4.72
C LEU A 64 9.30 8.79 -3.73
N GLY A 65 9.40 9.81 -2.88
CA GLY A 65 8.37 10.11 -1.86
C GLY A 65 8.23 9.02 -0.77
N LEU A 66 9.23 8.16 -0.62
CA LEU A 66 9.24 7.05 0.36
C LEU A 66 9.67 7.51 1.75
N ARG A 67 10.26 8.71 1.89
CA ARG A 67 10.52 9.35 3.18
C ARG A 67 9.34 10.20 3.65
N SER A 68 9.15 10.27 4.96
CA SER A 68 8.16 11.14 5.58
C SER A 68 8.75 12.55 5.65
N GLU A 69 8.06 13.54 5.11
CA GLU A 69 8.38 14.94 5.36
C GLU A 69 7.83 15.35 6.74
N PRO A 70 8.39 16.38 7.41
CA PRO A 70 7.80 16.92 8.63
C PRO A 70 6.32 17.27 8.40
N GLY A 71 5.42 16.61 9.14
CA GLY A 71 3.97 16.83 9.04
C GLY A 71 3.24 16.05 7.93
N LYS A 72 3.92 15.27 7.08
CA LYS A 72 3.29 14.38 6.10
C LYS A 72 3.78 12.93 6.25
N PRO A 73 2.87 11.94 6.33
CA PRO A 73 3.30 10.54 6.32
C PRO A 73 3.99 10.23 4.99
N SER A 74 5.07 9.44 5.03
CA SER A 74 5.68 8.90 3.81
C SER A 74 4.67 8.14 2.96
N ALA A 75 4.93 8.03 1.65
CA ALA A 75 4.13 7.16 0.79
C ALA A 75 4.09 5.71 1.32
N LEU A 76 5.16 5.24 1.96
CA LEU A 76 5.21 3.93 2.60
C LEU A 76 4.27 3.81 3.79
N THR A 77 4.22 4.83 4.63
CA THR A 77 3.31 4.87 5.78
C THR A 77 1.86 4.99 5.30
N ALA A 78 1.60 5.81 4.28
CA ALA A 78 0.28 5.96 3.68
C ALA A 78 -0.21 4.65 3.06
N ASP A 79 0.60 4.00 2.22
CA ASP A 79 0.28 2.71 1.60
C ASP A 79 0.06 1.63 2.68
N ARG A 80 0.93 1.54 3.68
CA ARG A 80 0.76 0.60 4.80
C ARG A 80 -0.53 0.85 5.59
N THR A 81 -0.93 2.10 5.75
CA THR A 81 -2.19 2.48 6.42
C THR A 81 -3.38 2.10 5.54
N ALA A 82 -3.32 2.37 4.24
CA ALA A 82 -4.37 2.03 3.29
C ALA A 82 -4.61 0.52 3.21
N ARG A 83 -3.53 -0.29 3.13
CA ARG A 83 -3.62 -1.76 3.15
C ARG A 83 -4.21 -2.28 4.45
N ARG A 84 -3.75 -1.76 5.61
CA ARG A 84 -4.34 -2.09 6.92
C ARG A 84 -5.85 -1.85 6.90
N ASP A 85 -6.25 -0.65 6.47
CA ASP A 85 -7.63 -0.22 6.47
C ASP A 85 -8.49 -1.04 5.49
N GLN A 86 -7.92 -1.46 4.35
CA GLN A 86 -8.55 -2.40 3.43
C GLN A 86 -8.79 -3.77 4.09
N HIS A 87 -7.79 -4.35 4.74
CA HIS A 87 -7.92 -5.62 5.45
C HIS A 87 -8.94 -5.55 6.60
N LEU A 88 -8.97 -4.44 7.34
CA LEU A 88 -9.97 -4.21 8.39
C LEU A 88 -11.39 -4.12 7.83
N ARG A 89 -11.59 -3.43 6.69
CA ARG A 89 -12.90 -3.40 6.01
C ARG A 89 -13.30 -4.78 5.51
N ALA A 90 -12.36 -5.56 4.98
CA ALA A 90 -12.62 -6.93 4.54
C ALA A 90 -13.04 -7.82 5.72
N ALA A 91 -12.40 -7.70 6.88
CA ALA A 91 -12.80 -8.41 8.10
C ALA A 91 -14.23 -8.04 8.53
N LEU A 92 -14.54 -6.73 8.60
CA LEU A 92 -15.88 -6.24 8.96
C LEU A 92 -16.98 -6.69 7.99
N ALA A 93 -16.65 -6.86 6.71
CA ALA A 93 -17.60 -7.33 5.69
C ALA A 93 -17.98 -8.80 5.84
N ARG A 94 -17.11 -9.63 6.45
CA ARG A 94 -17.38 -11.07 6.69
C ARG A 94 -18.19 -11.33 7.95
N MET A 95 -18.15 -10.41 8.91
CA MET A 95 -18.87 -10.55 10.17
C MET A 95 -20.36 -10.29 9.99
N GLN A 96 -21.20 -10.94 10.81
CA GLN A 96 -22.64 -10.75 10.78
C GLN A 96 -23.10 -9.71 11.81
N GLY A 97 -24.24 -9.05 11.55
CA GLY A 97 -24.87 -8.11 12.48
C GLY A 97 -24.66 -6.62 12.16
N PRO A 98 -25.17 -5.72 13.02
CA PRO A 98 -25.05 -4.28 12.82
C PRO A 98 -23.58 -3.83 12.87
N MET A 99 -23.23 -2.77 12.12
CA MET A 99 -21.83 -2.32 11.96
C MET A 99 -21.14 -2.00 13.30
N THR A 100 -21.88 -1.47 14.27
CA THR A 100 -21.37 -1.19 15.62
C THR A 100 -20.98 -2.47 16.36
N ALA A 101 -21.83 -3.50 16.34
CA ALA A 101 -21.53 -4.79 16.94
C ALA A 101 -20.34 -5.49 16.25
N ARG A 102 -20.27 -5.40 14.92
CA ARG A 102 -19.13 -5.93 14.14
C ARG A 102 -17.81 -5.25 14.54
N ALA A 103 -17.82 -3.93 14.70
CA ALA A 103 -16.64 -3.18 15.14
C ALA A 103 -16.20 -3.56 16.56
N GLU A 104 -17.13 -3.72 17.50
CA GLU A 104 -16.81 -4.15 18.87
C GLU A 104 -16.22 -5.57 18.91
N GLN A 105 -16.87 -6.50 18.21
CA GLN A 105 -16.39 -7.88 18.11
C GLN A 105 -15.02 -7.95 17.42
N LEU A 106 -14.78 -7.16 16.38
CA LEU A 106 -13.48 -7.15 15.69
C LEU A 106 -12.37 -6.59 16.58
N VAL A 107 -12.64 -5.57 17.41
CA VAL A 107 -11.65 -5.11 18.40
C VAL A 107 -11.31 -6.23 19.38
N GLY A 108 -12.31 -6.97 19.86
CA GLY A 108 -12.08 -8.15 20.70
C GLY A 108 -11.15 -9.14 20.02
N LEU A 109 -11.48 -9.55 18.79
CA LEU A 109 -10.67 -10.52 18.02
C LEU A 109 -9.25 -10.03 17.70
N LEU A 110 -9.05 -8.73 17.50
CA LEU A 110 -7.72 -8.19 17.24
C LEU A 110 -6.82 -8.21 18.46
N HIS A 111 -7.36 -8.15 19.69
CA HIS A 111 -6.55 -8.04 20.91
C HIS A 111 -6.62 -9.27 21.82
N ASP A 112 -7.63 -10.13 21.70
CA ASP A 112 -7.69 -11.41 22.41
C ASP A 112 -6.86 -12.46 21.67
N SER A 113 -5.80 -12.93 22.32
CA SER A 113 -4.90 -13.98 21.81
C SER A 113 -5.54 -15.37 21.67
N HIS A 114 -6.82 -15.51 22.00
CA HIS A 114 -7.57 -16.78 22.06
C HIS A 114 -8.88 -16.74 21.27
N GLY A 115 -9.14 -15.67 20.51
CA GLY A 115 -10.34 -15.55 19.68
C GLY A 115 -10.22 -16.36 18.39
N ASP A 116 -10.35 -17.69 18.46
CA ASP A 116 -10.50 -18.51 17.26
C ASP A 116 -11.82 -18.13 16.56
N SER A 117 -11.71 -17.50 15.39
CA SER A 117 -12.87 -17.32 14.53
C SER A 117 -13.21 -18.64 13.85
N GLN A 118 -14.48 -19.04 13.91
CA GLN A 118 -14.96 -20.22 13.17
C GLN A 118 -14.88 -20.03 11.64
N ASP A 119 -14.75 -18.78 11.17
CA ASP A 119 -14.54 -18.47 9.76
C ASP A 119 -13.05 -18.45 9.42
N ALA A 120 -12.57 -19.51 8.75
CA ALA A 120 -11.18 -19.64 8.31
C ALA A 120 -10.70 -18.45 7.45
N GLY A 121 -11.60 -17.82 6.68
CA GLY A 121 -11.26 -16.63 5.89
C GLY A 121 -11.08 -15.39 6.76
N LEU A 122 -11.86 -15.24 7.82
CA LEU A 122 -11.68 -14.16 8.80
C LEU A 122 -10.40 -14.38 9.62
N GLN A 123 -10.14 -15.61 10.03
CA GLN A 123 -8.92 -15.98 10.76
C GLN A 123 -7.65 -15.63 9.96
N SER A 124 -7.61 -15.98 8.67
CA SER A 124 -6.48 -15.64 7.79
C SER A 124 -6.25 -14.12 7.70
N ILE A 125 -7.33 -13.32 7.60
CA ILE A 125 -7.22 -11.86 7.58
C ILE A 125 -6.69 -11.31 8.92
N LEU A 126 -7.15 -11.86 10.05
CA LEU A 126 -6.70 -11.46 11.38
C LEU A 126 -5.21 -11.77 11.61
N GLU A 127 -4.76 -12.95 11.22
CA GLU A 127 -3.36 -13.35 11.27
C GLU A 127 -2.47 -12.44 10.41
N GLN A 128 -2.94 -12.12 9.19
CA GLN A 128 -2.25 -11.19 8.31
C GLN A 128 -2.15 -9.79 8.93
N LEU A 129 -3.26 -9.27 9.47
CA LEU A 129 -3.30 -7.98 10.18
C LEU A 129 -2.32 -7.93 11.36
N GLN A 130 -2.28 -8.99 12.17
CA GLN A 130 -1.37 -9.10 13.30
C GLN A 130 0.09 -9.14 12.84
N ARG A 131 0.41 -9.97 11.85
CA ARG A 131 1.77 -10.10 11.30
C ARG A 131 2.30 -8.80 10.71
N GLU A 132 1.46 -8.04 9.99
CA GLU A 132 1.90 -6.85 9.24
C GLU A 132 1.85 -5.55 10.04
N HIS A 133 0.95 -5.46 11.02
CA HIS A 133 0.64 -4.21 11.72
C HIS A 133 0.74 -4.28 13.24
N GLY A 134 0.64 -5.44 13.87
CA GLY A 134 0.81 -5.65 15.32
C GLY A 134 0.21 -4.54 16.18
N ASP A 135 1.07 -3.81 16.90
CA ASP A 135 0.68 -2.71 17.80
C ASP A 135 -0.07 -1.54 17.15
N LYS A 136 -0.04 -1.42 15.82
CA LYS A 136 -0.70 -0.34 15.05
C LYS A 136 -2.14 -0.66 14.68
N LEU A 137 -2.69 -1.76 15.20
CA LEU A 137 -4.09 -2.14 15.02
C LEU A 137 -5.03 -1.27 15.87
N PRO A 138 -6.27 -1.01 15.39
CA PRO A 138 -7.25 -0.24 16.13
C PRO A 138 -7.59 -0.87 17.48
N ARG A 139 -7.56 -0.06 18.54
CA ARG A 139 -7.93 -0.47 19.92
C ARG A 139 -9.36 -0.11 20.33
N SER A 140 -10.12 0.54 19.45
CA SER A 140 -11.48 0.98 19.77
C SER A 140 -12.42 0.83 18.58
N SER A 141 -13.67 0.49 18.88
CA SER A 141 -14.73 0.33 17.88
C SER A 141 -14.97 1.63 17.13
N ARG A 142 -14.85 2.79 17.81
CA ARG A 142 -14.92 4.13 17.18
C ARG A 142 -13.90 4.33 16.07
N HIS A 143 -12.68 3.81 16.22
CA HIS A 143 -11.66 3.90 15.19
C HIS A 143 -12.03 3.04 13.98
N LEU A 144 -12.49 1.80 14.19
CA LEU A 144 -12.97 0.93 13.11
C LEU A 144 -14.18 1.52 12.38
N LEU A 145 -15.12 2.13 13.10
CA LEU A 145 -16.28 2.80 12.50
C LEU A 145 -15.84 3.97 11.61
N ARG A 146 -14.81 4.72 12.01
CA ARG A 146 -14.24 5.79 11.18
C ARG A 146 -13.62 5.23 9.89
N ILE A 147 -12.87 4.13 10.00
CA ILE A 147 -12.28 3.44 8.84
C ILE A 147 -13.37 2.92 7.90
N ALA A 148 -14.42 2.31 8.44
CA ALA A 148 -15.56 1.82 7.67
C ALA A 148 -16.34 2.95 6.98
N ALA A 149 -16.39 4.14 7.58
CA ALA A 149 -17.03 5.33 7.00
C ALA A 149 -16.16 6.07 5.98
N SER A 150 -14.83 5.96 6.08
CA SER A 150 -13.90 6.55 5.11
C SER A 150 -13.86 5.74 3.81
N ARG A 151 -14.09 6.41 2.68
CA ARG A 151 -13.97 5.84 1.33
C ARG A 151 -12.53 5.93 0.85
#